data_AF-A0A353R7Y4-F1
#
_entry.id   AF-A0A353R7Y4-F1
#
_cell.length_a   1.000
_cell.length_b   1.000
_cell.length_c   1.000
_cell.angle_alpha   90.00
_cell.angle_beta   90.00
_cell.angle_gamma   90.00
#
_symmetry.space_group_name_H-M   'P 1'
#
loop_
_entity.id
_entity.type
_entity.pdbx_description
1 polymer ?
#
loop_
_entity_poly.entity_id
_entity_poly.type
_entity_poly.pdbx_seq_one_letter_code
_entity_poly.pdbx_strand_id
1 'polypeptide(L)'
;MKRIDGGLFCLLCLTLMAAPWQKLGAQDRARIMETDTVTHSLIKQLRETTSEIFHDPAPPRFVMMDKSEKFLFGMGGYVSCYTYYDGTGFLSRELATVLLPTEASSLRSGRFNIDDSGSRIFFKLIGDTRLGKLQAYIEGGFSAQGNTFSLKHAYVEIRHLLIGQTWSNIMDLKAAPATVDGAGPGGMNGLRQPQFRYGWRFSNGINCFA
;
A
#
# COMPACT_ATOMS: atom_id res chain seq x y z
N MET A 1 -14.69 -30.99 29.72
CA MET A 1 -14.01 -29.68 29.57
C MET A 1 -13.14 -29.47 30.81
N LYS A 2 -11.80 -29.60 30.68
CA LYS A 2 -10.89 -29.47 31.83
C LYS A 2 -10.72 -27.99 32.16
N ARG A 3 -11.01 -27.62 33.42
CA ARG A 3 -10.78 -26.30 34.00
C ARG A 3 -9.27 -26.01 33.94
N ILE A 4 -8.92 -24.85 33.41
CA ILE A 4 -7.55 -24.32 33.44
C ILE A 4 -7.39 -23.62 34.79
N ASP A 5 -6.44 -24.07 35.60
CA ASP A 5 -6.22 -23.55 36.95
C ASP A 5 -5.63 -22.15 36.91
N GLY A 6 -6.21 -21.21 37.66
CA GLY A 6 -5.82 -19.79 37.69
C GLY A 6 -4.36 -19.53 38.12
N GLY A 7 -3.71 -20.51 38.75
CA GLY A 7 -2.29 -20.45 39.08
C GLY A 7 -1.36 -20.44 37.86
N LEU A 8 -1.73 -21.15 36.79
CA LEU A 8 -0.92 -21.22 35.57
C LEU A 8 -0.99 -19.89 34.78
N PHE A 9 -2.12 -19.19 34.86
CA PHE A 9 -2.32 -17.89 34.23
C PHE A 9 -1.55 -16.77 34.95
N CYS A 10 -1.49 -16.81 36.29
CA CYS A 10 -0.67 -15.87 37.08
C CYS A 10 0.83 -16.06 36.84
N LEU A 11 1.31 -17.31 36.71
CA LEU A 11 2.71 -17.60 36.41
C LEU A 11 3.14 -17.15 35.00
N LEU A 12 2.24 -17.24 34.01
CA LEU A 12 2.49 -16.70 32.67
C LEU A 12 2.55 -15.16 32.66
N CYS A 13 1.69 -14.49 33.44
CA CYS A 13 1.71 -13.02 33.56
C CYS A 13 2.96 -12.51 34.31
N LEU A 14 3.41 -13.22 35.34
CA LEU A 14 4.62 -12.86 36.10
C LEU A 14 5.92 -13.04 35.29
N THR A 15 5.97 -14.02 34.38
CA THR A 15 7.12 -14.20 33.48
C THR A 15 7.18 -13.14 32.37
N LEU A 16 6.03 -12.60 31.93
CA LEU A 16 5.95 -11.46 31.01
C LEU A 16 6.35 -10.12 31.69
N MET A 17 6.19 -9.99 33.01
CA MET A 17 6.57 -8.77 33.75
C MET A 17 8.02 -8.78 34.27
N ALA A 18 8.66 -9.96 34.35
CA ALA A 18 10.05 -10.12 34.76
C ALA A 18 11.05 -10.14 33.58
N ALA A 19 10.59 -9.99 32.34
CA ALA A 19 11.49 -9.72 31.23
C ALA A 19 12.12 -8.34 31.49
N PRO A 20 13.45 -8.23 31.71
CA PRO A 20 14.07 -6.92 31.79
C PRO A 20 13.69 -6.17 30.51
N TRP A 21 13.20 -4.94 30.66
CA TRP A 21 13.10 -3.97 29.58
C TRP A 21 14.53 -3.74 29.06
N GLN A 22 15.05 -4.67 28.25
CA GLN A 22 16.19 -4.41 27.43
C GLN A 22 15.74 -3.27 26.54
N LYS A 23 16.37 -2.10 26.69
CA LYS A 23 16.32 -1.09 25.65
C LYS A 23 16.62 -1.82 24.35
N LEU A 24 15.62 -2.00 23.48
CA LEU A 24 15.89 -2.42 22.13
C LEU A 24 16.86 -1.36 21.62
N GLY A 25 18.11 -1.75 21.39
CA GLY A 25 19.14 -0.86 20.85
C GLY A 25 18.82 -0.40 19.42
N ALA A 26 17.57 -0.46 18.99
CA ALA A 26 17.03 -0.04 17.71
C ALA A 26 16.98 1.49 17.56
N GLN A 27 17.04 2.24 18.66
CA GLN A 27 16.93 3.71 18.60
C GLN A 27 18.19 4.40 18.03
N ASP A 28 19.36 3.75 18.03
CA ASP A 28 20.62 4.27 17.42
C ASP A 28 20.96 3.62 16.05
N ARG A 29 19.99 2.99 15.37
CA ARG A 29 20.24 2.09 14.22
C ARG A 29 19.70 2.55 12.87
N ALA A 30 18.99 3.67 12.80
CA ALA A 30 18.46 4.18 11.54
C ALA A 30 19.32 5.34 11.02
N ARG A 31 19.86 5.20 9.81
CA ARG A 31 20.39 6.35 9.05
C ARG A 31 19.32 6.81 8.09
N ILE A 32 18.82 8.03 8.27
CA ILE A 32 17.90 8.66 7.33
C ILE A 32 18.73 9.11 6.12
N MET A 33 18.34 8.63 4.95
CA MET A 33 18.92 9.02 3.67
C MET A 33 17.79 9.57 2.80
N GLU A 34 18.11 10.63 2.08
CA GLU A 34 17.29 11.02 0.93
C GLU A 34 17.52 10.02 -0.18
N THR A 35 16.47 9.66 -0.92
CA THR A 35 16.55 8.66 -2.00
C THR A 35 17.69 8.97 -2.97
N ASP A 36 17.94 10.24 -3.27
CA ASP A 36 18.98 10.71 -4.20
C ASP A 36 20.42 10.43 -3.71
N THR A 37 20.59 10.15 -2.42
CA THR A 37 21.89 9.82 -1.80
C THR A 37 22.14 8.31 -1.65
N VAL A 38 21.15 7.48 -1.99
CA VAL A 38 21.24 6.02 -1.92
C VAL A 38 21.84 5.48 -3.22
N THR A 39 22.70 4.46 -3.15
CA THR A 39 23.31 3.82 -4.33
C THR A 39 22.25 3.44 -5.37
N HIS A 40 22.52 3.68 -6.66
CA HIS A 40 21.60 3.42 -7.77
C HIS A 40 20.97 2.00 -7.77
N SER A 41 21.68 0.99 -7.26
CA SER A 41 21.17 -0.38 -7.13
C SER A 41 19.99 -0.49 -6.16
N LEU A 42 20.03 0.23 -5.04
CA LEU A 42 18.97 0.22 -4.01
C LEU A 42 17.73 0.99 -4.47
N ILE A 43 17.92 2.14 -5.12
CA ILE A 43 16.82 2.89 -5.76
C ILE A 43 16.13 2.02 -6.81
N LYS A 44 16.92 1.27 -7.61
CA LYS A 44 16.39 0.34 -8.60
C LYS A 44 15.55 -0.76 -7.95
N GLN A 45 16.00 -1.37 -6.84
CA GLN A 45 15.21 -2.36 -6.11
C GLN A 45 13.90 -1.79 -5.53
N LEU A 46 13.93 -0.56 -5.02
CA LEU A 46 12.72 0.13 -4.54
C LEU A 46 11.72 0.39 -5.67
N ARG A 47 12.22 0.74 -6.87
CA ARG A 47 11.43 1.00 -8.09
C ARG A 47 10.83 -0.26 -8.69
N GLU A 48 11.61 -1.32 -8.87
CA GLU A 48 11.18 -2.57 -9.52
C GLU A 48 10.02 -3.26 -8.81
N THR A 49 9.85 -2.97 -7.52
CA THR A 49 8.86 -3.59 -6.65
C THR A 49 7.64 -2.69 -6.40
N THR A 50 7.54 -1.56 -7.10
CA THR A 50 6.40 -0.63 -7.00
C THR A 50 5.42 -0.89 -8.14
N SER A 51 4.13 -0.71 -7.85
CA SER A 51 3.07 -0.80 -8.86
C SER A 51 3.23 0.30 -9.91
N GLU A 52 2.96 -0.01 -11.18
CA GLU A 52 3.03 0.93 -12.30
C GLU A 52 1.66 1.61 -12.57
N ILE A 53 0.66 1.40 -11.72
CA ILE A 53 -0.65 2.05 -11.85
C ILE A 53 -0.51 3.55 -11.60
N PHE A 54 -1.16 4.35 -12.45
CA PHE A 54 -1.07 5.81 -12.43
C PHE A 54 -1.35 6.45 -11.06
N HIS A 55 -2.35 5.94 -10.34
CA HIS A 55 -2.73 6.40 -9.01
C HIS A 55 -1.98 5.72 -7.86
N ASP A 56 -1.06 4.80 -8.12
CA ASP A 56 -0.25 4.19 -7.07
C ASP A 56 0.97 5.08 -6.78
N PRO A 57 1.38 5.18 -5.51
CA PRO A 57 2.40 6.14 -5.13
C PRO A 57 3.78 5.79 -5.72
N ALA A 58 4.54 6.83 -6.06
CA ALA A 58 5.92 6.69 -6.50
C ALA A 58 6.80 5.99 -5.43
N PRO A 59 8.00 5.49 -5.80
CA PRO A 59 8.94 4.89 -4.85
C PRO A 59 9.18 5.79 -3.62
N PRO A 60 9.50 5.19 -2.45
CA PRO A 60 9.57 5.93 -1.19
C PRO A 60 10.65 7.00 -1.28
N ARG A 61 10.33 8.21 -0.85
CA ARG A 61 11.26 9.35 -0.85
C ARG A 61 12.20 9.32 0.34
N PHE A 62 11.67 8.93 1.49
CA PHE A 62 12.43 8.80 2.73
C PHE A 62 12.86 7.35 2.86
N VAL A 63 14.17 7.13 2.88
CA VAL A 63 14.74 5.80 2.96
C VAL A 63 15.65 5.71 4.18
N MET A 64 15.52 4.62 4.92
CA MET A 64 16.36 4.30 6.06
C MET A 64 16.97 2.94 5.82
N MET A 65 18.27 2.84 5.99
CA MET A 65 18.99 1.58 5.91
C MET A 65 19.49 1.18 7.29
N ASP A 66 19.38 -0.11 7.61
CA ASP A 66 20.02 -0.66 8.80
C ASP A 66 21.55 -0.62 8.63
N LYS A 67 22.31 -0.50 9.73
CA LYS A 67 23.77 -0.53 9.72
C LYS A 67 24.35 -1.83 9.17
N SER A 68 23.58 -2.93 9.22
CA SER A 68 23.98 -4.19 8.60
C SER A 68 23.79 -4.24 7.09
N GLU A 69 23.19 -3.20 6.49
CA GLU A 69 22.83 -3.08 5.07
C GLU A 69 21.91 -4.18 4.56
N LYS A 70 21.31 -4.99 5.45
CA LYS A 70 20.40 -6.08 5.10
C LYS A 70 18.96 -5.66 4.93
N PHE A 71 18.57 -4.54 5.54
CA PHE A 71 17.20 -4.05 5.52
C PHE A 71 17.15 -2.59 5.10
N LEU A 72 16.19 -2.33 4.23
CA LEU A 72 15.87 -1.03 3.67
C LEU A 72 14.40 -0.73 3.98
N PHE A 73 14.17 0.29 4.78
CA PHE A 73 12.85 0.80 5.09
C PHE A 73 12.61 2.07 4.29
N GLY A 74 11.45 2.19 3.67
CA GLY A 74 11.06 3.33 2.87
C GLY A 74 9.67 3.83 3.26
N MET A 75 9.51 5.14 3.33
CA MET A 75 8.22 5.80 3.50
C MET A 75 7.99 6.75 2.32
N GLY A 76 6.75 6.77 1.84
CA GLY A 76 6.34 7.66 0.77
C GLY A 76 4.84 7.86 0.73
N GLY A 77 4.40 8.57 -0.31
CA GLY A 77 3.02 8.96 -0.48
C GLY A 77 2.92 10.22 -1.32
N TYR A 78 1.69 10.68 -1.51
CA TYR A 78 1.41 11.95 -2.16
C TYR A 78 0.09 12.51 -1.62
N VAL A 79 -0.04 13.82 -1.70
CA VAL A 79 -1.30 14.52 -1.47
C VAL A 79 -1.84 14.89 -2.85
N SER A 80 -3.08 14.53 -3.13
CA SER A 80 -3.78 14.92 -4.35
C SER A 80 -4.91 15.88 -4.03
N CYS A 81 -5.14 16.85 -4.90
CA CYS A 81 -6.28 17.74 -4.84
C CYS A 81 -6.90 17.81 -6.24
N TYR A 82 -8.13 17.31 -6.37
CA TYR A 82 -8.91 17.36 -7.59
C TYR A 82 -9.92 18.48 -7.45
N THR A 83 -10.05 19.29 -8.50
CA THR A 83 -11.10 20.30 -8.58
C THR A 83 -11.88 20.12 -9.87
N TYR A 84 -13.19 20.29 -9.83
CA TYR A 84 -14.01 20.21 -11.02
C TYR A 84 -15.27 21.06 -10.88
N TYR A 85 -15.76 21.49 -12.04
CA TYR A 85 -17.02 22.23 -12.17
C TYR A 85 -18.09 21.30 -12.74
N ASP A 86 -19.19 21.15 -12.01
CA ASP A 86 -20.35 20.35 -12.39
C ASP A 86 -21.46 21.23 -12.97
N GLY A 87 -21.61 21.21 -14.30
CA GLY A 87 -22.72 21.86 -15.00
C GLY A 87 -23.97 20.99 -15.16
N THR A 88 -23.95 19.73 -14.69
CA THR A 88 -24.96 18.72 -15.01
C THR A 88 -25.80 18.28 -13.81
N GLY A 89 -25.32 18.48 -12.58
CA GLY A 89 -26.01 18.03 -11.37
C GLY A 89 -25.52 16.69 -10.81
N PHE A 90 -24.26 16.34 -11.07
CA PHE A 90 -23.52 15.20 -10.54
C PHE A 90 -23.52 15.14 -9.00
N LEU A 91 -23.87 13.99 -8.41
CA LEU A 91 -24.08 13.88 -6.95
C LEU A 91 -22.96 13.17 -6.18
N SER A 92 -21.82 12.93 -6.80
CA SER A 92 -20.67 12.36 -6.11
C SER A 92 -19.60 13.43 -5.86
N ARG A 93 -18.87 13.27 -4.76
CA ARG A 93 -17.67 14.05 -4.46
C ARG A 93 -16.52 13.63 -5.36
N GLU A 94 -16.30 12.32 -5.47
CA GLU A 94 -15.32 11.73 -6.36
C GLU A 94 -15.86 11.83 -7.78
N LEU A 95 -15.09 12.44 -8.69
CA LEU A 95 -15.39 12.39 -10.12
C LEU A 95 -15.33 10.92 -10.52
N ALA A 96 -16.49 10.35 -10.81
CA ALA A 96 -16.65 8.99 -11.28
C ALA A 96 -17.48 9.05 -12.56
N THR A 97 -16.86 8.70 -13.67
CA THR A 97 -17.50 8.79 -15.01
C THR A 97 -18.83 8.02 -15.09
N VAL A 98 -18.96 6.93 -14.34
CA VAL A 98 -20.20 6.13 -14.24
C VAL A 98 -21.37 6.85 -13.57
N LEU A 99 -21.09 7.87 -12.74
CA LEU A 99 -22.11 8.62 -12.01
C LEU A 99 -22.56 9.89 -12.75
N LEU A 100 -22.02 10.15 -13.95
CA LEU A 100 -22.43 11.29 -14.76
C LEU A 100 -23.91 11.15 -15.15
N PRO A 101 -24.76 12.13 -14.80
CA PRO A 101 -26.18 12.02 -15.08
C PRO A 101 -26.44 12.13 -16.58
N THR A 102 -27.39 11.34 -17.08
CA THR A 102 -27.82 11.37 -18.49
C THR A 102 -28.63 12.62 -18.82
N GLU A 103 -29.27 13.23 -17.82
CA GLU A 103 -30.05 14.45 -17.96
C GLU A 103 -29.52 15.52 -17.00
N ALA A 104 -29.35 16.75 -17.50
CA ALA A 104 -28.87 17.86 -16.69
C ALA A 104 -29.97 18.36 -15.74
N SER A 105 -29.63 18.56 -14.47
CA SER A 105 -30.52 19.12 -13.46
C SER A 105 -30.14 20.56 -13.15
N SER A 106 -30.99 21.51 -13.52
CA SER A 106 -30.79 22.95 -13.25
C SER A 106 -30.73 23.28 -11.74
N LEU A 107 -31.39 22.48 -10.89
CA LEU A 107 -31.39 22.64 -9.44
C LEU A 107 -30.08 22.19 -8.78
N ARG A 108 -29.30 21.33 -9.44
CA ARG A 108 -28.07 20.73 -8.92
C ARG A 108 -26.84 21.14 -9.73
N SER A 109 -27.01 21.78 -10.88
CA SER A 109 -25.91 22.28 -11.72
C SER A 109 -25.26 23.54 -11.14
N GLY A 110 -24.04 23.85 -11.59
CA GLY A 110 -23.32 25.06 -11.21
C GLY A 110 -22.48 24.93 -9.94
N ARG A 111 -22.09 23.70 -9.58
CA ARG A 111 -21.29 23.45 -8.37
C ARG A 111 -19.81 23.33 -8.70
N PHE A 112 -18.99 23.97 -7.87
CA PHE A 112 -17.54 23.77 -7.87
C PHE A 112 -17.19 22.82 -6.71
N ASN A 113 -16.49 21.74 -7.03
CA ASN A 113 -16.10 20.73 -6.05
C ASN A 113 -14.57 20.66 -5.93
N ILE A 114 -14.12 20.38 -4.72
CA ILE A 114 -12.72 20.10 -4.38
C ILE A 114 -12.71 18.77 -3.64
N ASP A 115 -11.81 17.87 -4.02
CA ASP A 115 -11.67 16.55 -3.42
C ASP A 115 -10.20 16.19 -3.20
N ASP A 116 -9.87 15.74 -1.99
CA ASP A 116 -8.53 15.34 -1.55
C ASP A 116 -8.43 13.83 -1.27
N SER A 117 -9.52 13.09 -1.48
CA SER A 117 -9.68 11.67 -1.15
C SER A 117 -8.64 10.74 -1.78
N GLY A 118 -8.06 11.15 -2.92
CA GLY A 118 -7.02 10.41 -3.62
C GLY A 118 -5.64 10.43 -2.95
N SER A 119 -5.48 11.17 -1.85
CA SER A 119 -4.21 11.25 -1.11
C SER A 119 -3.84 9.89 -0.51
N ARG A 120 -2.55 9.55 -0.55
CA ARG A 120 -2.03 8.23 -0.12
C ARG A 120 -0.74 8.33 0.69
N ILE A 121 -0.56 7.37 1.58
CA ILE A 121 0.66 7.16 2.35
C ILE A 121 0.98 5.67 2.39
N PHE A 122 2.27 5.34 2.31
CA PHE A 122 2.72 3.96 2.38
C PHE A 122 4.06 3.82 3.11
N PHE A 123 4.27 2.59 3.58
CA PHE A 123 5.52 2.13 4.17
C PHE A 123 5.94 0.82 3.50
N LYS A 124 7.23 0.70 3.22
CA LYS A 124 7.83 -0.43 2.51
C LYS A 124 9.07 -0.89 3.25
N LEU A 125 9.21 -2.19 3.41
CA LEU A 125 10.40 -2.82 3.97
C LEU A 125 10.91 -3.86 2.97
N ILE A 126 12.17 -3.75 2.57
CA ILE A 126 12.85 -4.73 1.74
C ILE A 126 14.06 -5.23 2.52
N GLY A 127 14.33 -6.54 2.52
CA GLY A 127 15.57 -7.03 3.08
C GLY A 127 15.87 -8.49 2.77
N ASP A 128 17.12 -8.87 3.00
CA ASP A 128 17.58 -10.24 2.82
C ASP A 128 17.44 -11.04 4.12
N THR A 129 16.67 -12.12 4.05
CA THR A 129 16.48 -13.06 5.17
C THR A 129 17.10 -14.42 4.83
N ARG A 130 17.24 -15.29 5.84
CA ARG A 130 17.68 -16.69 5.63
C ARG A 130 16.75 -17.44 4.66
N LEU A 131 15.48 -17.04 4.62
CA LEU A 131 14.47 -17.61 3.74
C LEU A 131 14.41 -16.92 2.37
N GLY A 132 15.30 -15.97 2.06
CA GLY A 132 15.31 -15.21 0.80
C GLY A 132 14.92 -13.75 0.95
N LYS A 133 14.71 -13.07 -0.17
CA LYS A 133 14.29 -11.66 -0.20
C LYS A 133 12.90 -11.52 0.40
N LEU A 134 12.80 -10.67 1.42
CA LEU A 134 11.59 -10.24 2.08
C LEU A 134 11.18 -8.88 1.52
N GLN A 135 9.91 -8.73 1.23
CA GLN A 135 9.26 -7.45 0.94
C GLN A 135 7.98 -7.36 1.77
N ALA A 136 7.86 -6.34 2.60
CA ALA A 136 6.61 -6.00 3.27
C ALA A 136 6.14 -4.62 2.80
N TYR A 137 4.85 -4.47 2.58
CA TYR A 137 4.26 -3.25 2.06
C TYR A 137 2.89 -3.00 2.69
N ILE A 138 2.71 -1.80 3.23
CA ILE A 138 1.44 -1.31 3.74
C ILE A 138 1.15 0.07 3.14
N GLU A 139 -0.05 0.24 2.59
CA GLU A 139 -0.50 1.46 1.97
C GLU A 139 -1.93 1.76 2.40
N GLY A 140 -2.20 3.02 2.69
CA GLY A 140 -3.55 3.52 2.88
C GLY A 140 -3.76 4.88 2.24
N GLY A 141 -5.02 5.24 2.11
CA GLY A 141 -5.45 6.55 1.61
C GLY A 141 -6.78 6.97 2.20
N PHE A 142 -7.38 8.04 1.68
CA PHE A 142 -8.57 8.67 2.26
C PHE A 142 -9.82 8.53 1.39
N SER A 143 -9.85 7.54 0.51
CA SER A 143 -10.96 7.34 -0.43
C SER A 143 -12.13 6.54 0.14
N ALA A 144 -12.17 6.25 1.44
CA ALA A 144 -13.37 5.65 2.04
C ALA A 144 -14.41 6.74 2.36
N GLN A 145 -15.62 6.29 2.67
CA GLN A 145 -16.76 7.18 2.89
C GLN A 145 -16.43 8.23 3.95
N GLY A 146 -16.68 9.51 3.64
CA GLY A 146 -16.41 10.62 4.55
C GLY A 146 -14.92 10.97 4.73
N ASN A 147 -14.06 10.69 3.74
CA ASN A 147 -12.61 10.89 3.84
C ASN A 147 -11.96 10.05 4.94
N THR A 148 -12.57 8.89 5.25
CA THR A 148 -12.02 7.97 6.22
C THR A 148 -10.83 7.22 5.65
N PHE A 149 -9.93 6.80 6.54
CA PHE A 149 -8.76 6.03 6.14
C PHE A 149 -9.19 4.66 5.60
N SER A 150 -8.65 4.31 4.43
CA SER A 150 -8.90 3.07 3.70
C SER A 150 -7.58 2.35 3.47
N LEU A 151 -7.47 1.11 3.96
CA LEU A 151 -6.34 0.24 3.69
C LEU A 151 -6.38 -0.21 2.23
N LYS A 152 -5.34 0.11 1.45
CA LYS A 152 -5.21 -0.29 0.04
C LYS A 152 -4.44 -1.59 -0.08
N HIS A 153 -3.23 -1.62 0.47
CA HIS A 153 -2.37 -2.80 0.45
C HIS A 153 -1.84 -3.09 1.85
N ALA A 154 -1.73 -4.37 2.17
CA ALA A 154 -1.08 -4.85 3.38
C ALA A 154 -0.64 -6.28 3.12
N TYR A 155 0.60 -6.45 2.66
CA TYR A 155 1.11 -7.77 2.32
C TYR A 155 2.58 -7.93 2.69
N VAL A 156 2.97 -9.20 2.80
CA VAL A 156 4.35 -9.63 2.94
C VAL A 156 4.62 -10.67 1.86
N GLU A 157 5.77 -10.54 1.20
CA GLU A 157 6.26 -11.43 0.17
C GLU A 157 7.64 -11.95 0.56
N ILE A 158 7.83 -13.25 0.50
CA ILE A 158 9.11 -13.93 0.73
C ILE A 158 9.38 -14.84 -0.46
N ARG A 159 10.41 -14.50 -1.25
CA ARG A 159 10.77 -15.13 -2.54
C ARG A 159 9.66 -15.11 -3.58
N HIS A 160 8.72 -16.04 -3.44
CA HIS A 160 7.70 -16.43 -4.40
C HIS A 160 6.34 -16.51 -3.73
N LEU A 161 6.28 -16.45 -2.40
CA LEU A 161 5.05 -16.53 -1.64
C LEU A 161 4.67 -15.14 -1.13
N LEU A 162 3.50 -14.67 -1.53
CA LEU A 162 2.87 -13.46 -1.03
C LEU A 162 1.65 -13.82 -0.18
N ILE A 163 1.51 -13.14 0.96
CA ILE A 163 0.37 -13.27 1.85
C ILE A 163 -0.10 -11.86 2.21
N GLY A 164 -1.38 -11.58 2.03
CA GLY A 164 -2.02 -10.34 2.48
C GLY A 164 -2.93 -9.71 1.43
N GLN A 165 -3.31 -8.46 1.65
CA GLN A 165 -4.17 -7.71 0.77
C GLN A 165 -3.35 -6.98 -0.30
N THR A 166 -3.58 -7.34 -1.56
CA THR A 166 -3.01 -6.66 -2.73
C THR A 166 -3.92 -6.84 -3.94
N TRP A 167 -3.51 -6.30 -5.09
CA TRP A 167 -4.20 -6.43 -6.38
C TRP A 167 -4.50 -7.89 -6.74
N SER A 168 -5.71 -8.16 -7.23
CA SER A 168 -6.14 -9.49 -7.68
C SER A 168 -5.29 -10.04 -8.83
N ASN A 169 -5.16 -11.37 -8.90
CA ASN A 169 -4.32 -12.06 -9.89
C ASN A 169 -4.86 -12.01 -11.33
N ILE A 170 -6.13 -11.67 -11.52
CA ILE A 170 -6.74 -11.51 -12.85
C ILE A 170 -6.56 -10.09 -13.43
N MET A 171 -5.85 -9.22 -12.71
CA MET A 171 -5.65 -7.83 -13.11
C MET A 171 -4.36 -7.68 -13.90
N ASP A 172 -4.44 -7.03 -15.06
CA ASP A 172 -3.25 -6.50 -15.74
C ASP A 172 -3.03 -5.05 -15.32
N LEU A 173 -2.06 -4.85 -14.41
CA LEU A 173 -1.72 -3.53 -13.88
C LEU A 173 -1.08 -2.62 -14.94
N LYS A 174 -0.42 -3.19 -15.96
CA LYS A 174 0.26 -2.43 -17.01
C LYS A 174 -0.69 -1.97 -18.11
N ALA A 175 -1.83 -2.65 -18.26
CA ALA A 175 -2.88 -2.26 -19.19
C ALA A 175 -3.76 -1.11 -18.65
N ALA A 176 -3.58 -0.68 -17.40
CA ALA A 176 -4.37 0.39 -16.81
C ALA A 176 -4.05 1.75 -17.47
N PRO A 177 -5.00 2.39 -18.18
CA PRO A 177 -4.76 3.73 -18.71
C PRO A 177 -4.68 4.76 -17.58
N ALA A 178 -3.92 5.82 -17.82
CA ALA A 178 -3.88 6.96 -16.91
C ALA A 178 -5.24 7.68 -16.92
N THR A 179 -5.83 7.88 -15.75
CA THR A 179 -7.04 8.69 -15.58
C THR A 179 -6.77 9.87 -14.67
N VAL A 180 -7.40 11.00 -14.98
CA VAL A 180 -7.36 12.18 -14.12
C VAL A 180 -8.30 12.01 -12.93
N ASP A 181 -9.40 11.29 -13.12
CA ASP A 181 -10.36 11.01 -12.07
C ASP A 181 -9.92 9.88 -11.13
N GLY A 182 -10.39 9.94 -9.88
CA GLY A 182 -10.01 9.01 -8.82
C GLY A 182 -10.73 7.65 -8.85
N ALA A 183 -11.82 7.52 -9.63
CA ALA A 183 -12.52 6.24 -9.78
C ALA A 183 -11.72 5.28 -10.65
N GLY A 184 -10.97 5.81 -11.62
CA GLY A 184 -10.22 5.02 -12.56
C GLY A 184 -11.03 4.67 -13.81
N PRO A 185 -10.40 3.96 -14.76
CA PRO A 185 -11.02 3.66 -16.04
C PRO A 185 -12.16 2.67 -15.89
N GLY A 186 -13.30 2.96 -16.51
CA GLY A 186 -14.46 2.07 -16.54
C GLY A 186 -14.10 0.70 -17.12
N GLY A 187 -14.49 -0.37 -16.42
CA GLY A 187 -14.21 -1.76 -16.84
C GLY A 187 -12.88 -2.34 -16.37
N MET A 188 -12.01 -1.55 -15.72
CA MET A 188 -10.84 -2.09 -15.03
C MET A 188 -11.28 -2.83 -13.77
N ASN A 189 -10.82 -4.08 -13.61
CA ASN A 189 -10.95 -4.78 -12.34
C ASN A 189 -10.04 -4.07 -11.32
N GLY A 190 -10.60 -3.36 -10.34
CA GLY A 190 -9.86 -2.63 -9.30
C GLY A 190 -9.76 -3.37 -7.96
N LEU A 191 -10.03 -4.68 -7.96
CA LEU A 191 -10.18 -5.46 -6.73
C LEU A 191 -8.83 -5.68 -6.03
N ARG A 192 -8.78 -5.27 -4.75
CA ARG A 192 -7.73 -5.62 -3.80
C ARG A 192 -8.35 -6.46 -2.69
N GLN A 193 -7.83 -7.65 -2.46
CA GLN A 193 -8.39 -8.58 -1.47
C GLN A 193 -7.28 -9.35 -0.75
N PRO A 194 -7.52 -9.78 0.50
CA PRO A 194 -6.66 -10.74 1.18
C PRO A 194 -6.50 -12.00 0.33
N GLN A 195 -5.26 -12.38 0.04
CA GLN A 195 -4.93 -13.51 -0.80
C GLN A 195 -3.63 -14.19 -0.35
N PHE A 196 -3.51 -15.46 -0.72
CA PHE A 196 -2.26 -16.20 -0.75
C PHE A 196 -1.89 -16.35 -2.21
N ARG A 197 -0.68 -15.96 -2.57
CA ARG A 197 -0.21 -16.01 -3.95
C ARG A 197 1.16 -16.64 -4.04
N TYR A 198 1.31 -17.60 -4.94
CA TYR A 198 2.59 -18.23 -5.24
C TYR A 198 3.00 -17.91 -6.68
N GLY A 199 4.13 -17.24 -6.85
CA GLY A 199 4.69 -16.88 -8.15
C GLY A 199 5.86 -17.77 -8.55
N TRP A 200 5.93 -18.21 -9.79
CA TRP A 200 7.07 -18.92 -10.34
C TRP A 200 7.47 -18.35 -11.69
N ARG A 201 8.76 -18.45 -11.99
CA ARG A 201 9.34 -17.92 -13.22
C ARG A 201 9.85 -19.07 -14.07
N PHE A 202 9.39 -19.13 -15.31
CA PHE A 202 9.91 -20.06 -16.30
C PHE A 202 11.25 -19.59 -16.85
N SER A 203 12.07 -20.51 -17.35
CA SER A 203 13.41 -20.23 -17.90
C SER A 203 13.38 -19.27 -19.09
N ASN A 204 12.27 -19.20 -19.81
CA ASN A 204 12.01 -18.27 -20.91
C ASN A 204 11.62 -16.85 -20.45
N GLY A 205 11.63 -16.57 -19.14
CA GLY A 205 11.33 -15.25 -18.59
C GLY A 205 9.85 -14.97 -18.33
N ILE A 206 8.95 -15.92 -18.60
CA ILE A 206 7.53 -15.79 -18.25
C ILE A 206 7.35 -15.93 -16.74
N ASN A 207 6.69 -14.96 -16.13
CA ASN A 207 6.28 -15.01 -14.73
C ASN A 207 4.82 -15.42 -14.65
N CYS A 208 4.52 -16.43 -13.84
CA CYS A 208 3.16 -16.86 -13.54
C CYS A 208 2.94 -16.79 -12.03
N PHE A 209 1.69 -16.68 -11.63
CA PHE A 209 1.30 -16.69 -10.23
C PHE A 209 -0.09 -17.31 -10.08
N ALA A 210 -0.28 -18.05 -8.99
CA ALA A 210 -1.56 -18.62 -8.57
C ALA A 210 -1.94 -18.03 -7.21
#